data_AF-A0A960SDP4-F1
#
_entry.id   AF-A0A960SDP4-F1
#
_cell.length_a   1.000
_cell.length_b   1.000
_cell.length_c   1.000
_cell.angle_alpha   90.00
_cell.angle_beta   90.00
_cell.angle_gamma   90.00
#
_symmetry.space_group_name_H-M   'P 1'
#
loop_
_entity.id
_entity.type
_entity.pdbx_description
1 polymer ?
#
loop_
_entity_poly.entity_id
_entity_poly.type
_entity_poly.pdbx_seq_one_letter_code
_entity_poly.pdbx_strand_id
1 'polypeptide(L)'
;RDAEHWVQEKVPLVEPFDGEMNDAYGPSLLQWKNRNFIVYQDHTAPRGGNIKYVEVDHDLNPVGNGGQRFVLMDPPAEPPLKDRYRGGEFYIEDGTLYLFSSGSWNPRILVYATANEAPDSSNRVSKLDATIE
;
A
#
# COMPACT_ATOMS: atom_id res chain seq x y z
N ARG A 1 6.60 26.67 -3.86
CA ARG A 1 5.28 26.06 -3.65
C ARG A 1 4.88 26.34 -2.22
N ASP A 2 3.61 26.62 -1.98
CA ASP A 2 3.02 26.78 -0.66
C ASP A 2 1.73 25.93 -0.60
N ALA A 3 1.10 25.84 0.57
CA ALA A 3 -0.12 25.05 0.73
C ALA A 3 -1.33 25.62 -0.06
N GLU A 4 -1.19 26.77 -0.72
CA GLU A 4 -2.22 27.46 -1.49
C GLU A 4 -1.96 27.38 -3.02
N HIS A 5 -0.70 27.25 -3.43
CA HIS A 5 -0.26 27.29 -4.82
C HIS A 5 0.53 26.02 -5.18
N TRP A 6 -0.18 25.13 -5.87
CA TRP A 6 0.29 23.80 -6.25
C TRP A 6 0.56 23.74 -7.76
N VAL A 7 1.66 23.09 -8.15
CA VAL A 7 1.93 22.72 -9.55
C VAL A 7 2.11 21.20 -9.66
N GLN A 8 2.01 20.63 -10.85
CA GLN A 8 2.25 19.19 -11.06
C GLN A 8 3.73 19.00 -11.43
N GLU A 9 4.52 18.26 -10.63
CA GLU A 9 5.96 18.08 -10.91
C GLU A 9 6.24 16.95 -11.91
N LYS A 10 5.64 15.78 -11.68
CA LYS A 10 5.98 14.53 -12.37
C LYS A 10 4.73 13.85 -12.89
N VAL A 11 4.77 13.40 -14.15
CA VAL A 11 3.69 12.64 -14.79
C VAL A 11 4.28 11.54 -15.66
N PRO A 12 3.91 10.28 -15.46
CA PRO A 12 3.23 9.69 -14.31
C PRO A 12 4.18 9.29 -13.17
N LEU A 13 3.65 9.17 -11.96
CA LEU A 13 4.38 8.60 -10.82
C LEU A 13 4.43 7.06 -10.90
N VAL A 14 3.32 6.49 -11.35
CA VAL A 14 3.03 5.06 -11.44
C VAL A 14 2.16 4.91 -12.69
N GLU A 15 2.58 4.10 -13.65
CA GLU A 15 1.73 3.63 -14.76
C GLU A 15 1.17 2.24 -14.43
N PRO A 16 0.04 1.85 -15.07
CA PRO A 16 -0.38 0.46 -15.11
C PRO A 16 0.79 -0.44 -15.58
N PHE A 17 0.97 -1.57 -14.92
CA PHE A 17 1.98 -2.57 -15.28
C PHE A 17 1.32 -3.78 -15.98
N ASP A 18 2.11 -4.62 -16.64
CA ASP A 18 1.59 -5.82 -17.29
C ASP A 18 0.81 -6.69 -16.29
N GLY A 19 -0.46 -6.98 -16.61
CA GLY A 19 -1.37 -7.77 -15.77
C GLY A 19 -2.22 -6.95 -14.80
N GLU A 20 -2.09 -5.62 -14.78
CA GLU A 20 -2.99 -4.72 -14.02
C GLU A 20 -4.17 -4.25 -14.87
N MET A 21 -5.22 -3.73 -14.22
CA MET A 21 -6.22 -2.96 -14.95
C MET A 21 -5.63 -1.59 -15.31
N ASN A 22 -6.18 -0.96 -16.36
CA ASN A 22 -5.65 0.30 -16.89
C ASN A 22 -5.86 1.52 -15.99
N ASP A 23 -6.41 1.35 -14.79
CA ASP A 23 -6.74 2.44 -13.88
C ASP A 23 -6.13 2.25 -12.49
N ALA A 24 -5.47 3.30 -11.98
CA ALA A 24 -4.97 3.38 -10.62
C ALA A 24 -5.65 4.55 -9.88
N TYR A 25 -6.29 4.28 -8.74
CA TYR A 25 -7.06 5.27 -7.98
C TYR A 25 -6.69 5.33 -6.50
N GLY A 26 -7.05 6.43 -5.84
CA GLY A 26 -6.94 6.59 -4.39
C GLY A 26 -5.52 6.38 -3.85
N PRO A 27 -4.53 7.16 -4.33
CA PRO A 27 -3.15 6.99 -3.92
C PRO A 27 -2.95 7.38 -2.46
N SER A 28 -2.03 6.68 -1.80
CA SER A 28 -1.44 7.08 -0.53
C SER A 28 0.05 6.79 -0.53
N LEU A 29 0.78 7.54 0.30
CA LEU A 29 2.19 7.31 0.56
C LEU A 29 2.32 6.63 1.92
N LEU A 30 2.87 5.42 1.93
CA LEU A 30 3.27 4.72 3.15
C LEU A 30 4.78 4.82 3.28
N GLN A 31 5.25 5.42 4.38
CA GLN A 31 6.66 5.37 4.76
C GLN A 31 6.84 4.33 5.87
N TRP A 32 7.67 3.32 5.62
CA TRP A 32 7.88 2.25 6.59
C TRP A 32 9.32 1.73 6.52
N LYS A 33 10.00 1.67 7.68
CA LYS A 33 11.39 1.21 7.81
C LYS A 33 12.36 1.88 6.82
N ASN A 34 12.30 3.21 6.72
CA ASN A 34 13.11 4.01 5.79
C ASN A 34 12.92 3.67 4.31
N ARG A 35 11.74 3.15 3.94
CA ARG A 35 11.33 2.87 2.57
C ARG A 35 10.02 3.59 2.27
N ASN A 36 9.81 3.95 1.01
CA ASN A 36 8.60 4.63 0.56
C ASN A 36 7.80 3.70 -0.34
N PHE A 37 6.49 3.68 -0.15
CA PHE A 37 5.58 2.91 -0.97
C PHE A 37 4.42 3.78 -1.43
N ILE A 38 4.14 3.76 -2.74
CA ILE A 38 2.88 4.27 -3.26
C ILE A 38 1.88 3.13 -3.20
N VAL A 39 0.80 3.32 -2.46
CA VAL A 39 -0.30 2.37 -2.34
C VAL A 39 -1.50 2.94 -3.08
N TYR A 40 -2.18 2.11 -3.87
CA TYR A 40 -3.30 2.52 -4.70
C TYR A 40 -4.31 1.38 -4.87
N GLN A 41 -5.51 1.74 -5.30
CA GLN A 41 -6.54 0.79 -5.72
C GLN A 41 -6.35 0.43 -7.19
N ASP A 42 -6.26 -0.87 -7.49
CA ASP A 42 -6.34 -1.40 -8.84
C ASP A 42 -7.80 -1.77 -9.15
N HIS A 43 -8.29 -1.34 -10.32
CA HIS A 43 -9.71 -1.30 -10.67
C HIS A 43 -10.28 -2.68 -11.09
N THR A 44 -9.99 -3.72 -10.31
CA THR A 44 -10.39 -5.11 -10.59
C THR A 44 -11.90 -5.37 -10.44
N ALA A 45 -12.67 -4.43 -9.86
CA ALA A 45 -14.12 -4.50 -9.75
C ALA A 45 -14.77 -3.14 -10.08
N PRO A 46 -16.04 -3.06 -10.50
CA PRO A 46 -16.68 -1.78 -10.81
C PRO A 46 -16.59 -0.74 -9.68
N ARG A 47 -15.85 0.34 -9.97
CA ARG A 47 -15.47 1.41 -9.03
C ARG A 47 -14.77 0.89 -7.76
N GLY A 48 -14.02 -0.19 -7.80
CA GLY A 48 -13.31 -0.73 -6.64
C GLY A 48 -12.27 -1.74 -7.06
N GLY A 49 -11.71 -2.47 -6.10
CA GLY A 49 -10.87 -3.61 -6.38
C GLY A 49 -9.92 -3.86 -5.23
N ASN A 50 -8.80 -4.50 -5.53
CA ASN A 50 -7.76 -4.73 -4.55
C ASN A 50 -6.89 -3.51 -4.33
N ILE A 51 -6.18 -3.54 -3.20
CA ILE A 51 -5.18 -2.54 -2.86
C ILE A 51 -3.81 -3.11 -3.22
N LYS A 52 -3.04 -2.33 -3.97
CA LYS A 52 -1.69 -2.67 -4.43
C LYS A 52 -0.68 -1.65 -3.95
N TYR A 53 0.58 -2.03 -3.97
CA TYR A 53 1.69 -1.14 -3.68
C TYR A 53 2.87 -1.30 -4.63
N VAL A 54 3.64 -0.23 -4.75
CA VAL A 54 4.96 -0.19 -5.38
C VAL A 54 5.93 0.52 -4.45
N GLU A 55 7.15 -0.01 -4.37
CA GLU A 55 8.26 0.70 -3.73
C GLU A 55 8.83 1.80 -4.62
N VAL A 56 9.05 2.98 -4.02
CA VAL A 56 9.70 4.12 -4.67
C VAL A 56 10.88 4.62 -3.82
N ASP A 57 11.83 5.28 -4.46
CA ASP A 57 12.93 5.95 -3.78
C ASP A 57 12.47 7.28 -3.12
N HIS A 58 13.41 8.05 -2.57
CA HIS A 58 13.10 9.34 -1.95
C HIS A 58 12.67 10.43 -2.95
N ASP A 59 13.06 10.30 -4.21
CA ASP A 59 12.66 11.18 -5.31
C ASP A 59 11.39 10.66 -6.03
N LEU A 60 10.73 9.67 -5.43
CA LEU A 60 9.55 9.00 -5.91
C LEU A 60 9.72 8.37 -7.31
N ASN A 61 10.89 7.78 -7.58
CA ASN A 61 11.11 6.92 -8.72
C ASN A 61 10.85 5.45 -8.35
N PRO A 62 10.23 4.66 -9.24
CA PRO A 62 10.02 3.24 -8.96
C PRO A 62 11.34 2.49 -8.71
N VAL A 63 11.37 1.66 -7.67
CA VAL A 63 12.52 0.80 -7.34
C VAL A 63 12.39 -0.56 -8.05
N GLY A 64 13.52 -1.15 -8.45
CA GLY A 64 13.57 -2.47 -9.09
C GLY A 64 13.25 -2.43 -10.59
N ASN A 65 12.75 -3.56 -11.13
CA ASN A 65 12.50 -3.72 -12.57
C ASN A 65 11.21 -2.99 -13.02
N GLY A 66 11.29 -1.65 -13.13
CA GLY A 66 10.16 -0.82 -13.56
C GLY A 66 9.10 -0.57 -12.48
N GLY A 67 9.42 -0.85 -11.21
CA GLY A 67 8.46 -0.75 -10.11
C GLY A 67 7.49 -1.92 -10.11
N GLN A 68 7.97 -3.12 -9.83
CA GLN A 68 7.07 -4.26 -9.68
C GLN A 68 5.95 -3.95 -8.66
N ARG A 69 4.72 -4.35 -8.98
CA ARG A 69 3.53 -4.12 -8.16
C ARG A 69 3.17 -5.38 -7.40
N PHE A 70 2.69 -5.19 -6.18
CA PHE A 70 2.28 -6.28 -5.31
C PHE A 70 0.90 -6.01 -4.75
N VAL A 71 0.07 -7.05 -4.66
CA VAL A 71 -1.20 -6.98 -3.96
C VAL A 71 -0.92 -6.88 -2.46
N LEU A 72 -1.40 -5.80 -1.85
CA LEU A 72 -1.39 -5.64 -0.40
C LEU A 72 -2.56 -6.39 0.23
N MET A 73 -3.75 -6.22 -0.35
CA MET A 73 -4.98 -6.72 0.25
C MET A 73 -6.06 -6.94 -0.81
N ASP A 74 -6.64 -8.14 -0.80
CA ASP A 74 -7.81 -8.47 -1.61
C ASP A 74 -9.11 -8.28 -0.81
N PRO A 75 -10.13 -7.66 -1.40
CA PRO A 75 -11.45 -7.57 -0.80
C PRO A 75 -12.17 -8.93 -0.79
N PRO A 76 -12.91 -9.25 0.28
CA PRO A 76 -13.83 -10.39 0.27
C PRO A 76 -14.84 -10.31 -0.89
N ALA A 77 -15.07 -11.44 -1.55
CA ALA A 77 -16.02 -11.57 -2.65
C ALA A 77 -17.49 -11.50 -2.20
N GLU A 78 -17.75 -11.80 -0.92
CA GLU A 78 -19.09 -11.78 -0.36
C GLU A 78 -19.52 -10.38 0.10
N PRO A 79 -20.84 -10.13 0.23
CA PRO A 79 -21.35 -8.91 0.85
C PRO A 79 -20.75 -8.66 2.24
N PRO A 80 -20.57 -7.39 2.64
CA PRO A 80 -20.95 -6.18 1.90
C PRO A 80 -19.91 -5.74 0.85
N LEU A 81 -18.69 -6.25 0.89
CA LEU A 81 -17.57 -5.70 0.12
C LEU A 81 -17.62 -6.08 -1.36
N LYS A 82 -17.96 -7.34 -1.69
CA LYS A 82 -18.12 -7.81 -3.07
C LYS A 82 -16.96 -7.40 -3.98
N ASP A 83 -15.75 -7.75 -3.57
CA ASP A 83 -14.51 -7.46 -4.28
C ASP A 83 -14.15 -5.96 -4.39
N ARG A 84 -14.63 -5.10 -3.47
CA ARG A 84 -14.39 -3.65 -3.55
C ARG A 84 -13.77 -3.05 -2.29
N TYR A 85 -12.47 -2.78 -2.36
CA TYR A 85 -11.84 -1.67 -1.65
C TYR A 85 -11.70 -0.44 -2.56
N ARG A 86 -11.48 0.72 -1.95
CA ARG A 86 -11.38 2.03 -2.59
C ARG A 86 -10.37 2.90 -1.85
N GLY A 87 -9.20 3.05 -2.46
CA GLY A 87 -8.05 3.73 -1.87
C GLY A 87 -7.53 3.04 -0.60
N GLY A 88 -6.43 3.56 -0.08
CA GLY A 88 -5.91 3.20 1.23
C GLY A 88 -5.44 4.46 1.94
N GLU A 89 -5.55 4.49 3.26
CA GLU A 89 -4.92 5.49 4.11
C GLU A 89 -4.24 4.78 5.27
N PHE A 90 -3.04 5.23 5.62
CA PHE A 90 -2.20 4.55 6.60
C PHE A 90 -1.92 5.42 7.81
N TYR A 91 -1.92 4.79 8.97
CA TYR A 91 -1.46 5.37 10.23
C TYR A 91 -0.58 4.35 10.95
N ILE A 92 0.48 4.82 11.61
CA ILE A 92 1.40 3.96 12.36
C ILE A 92 1.45 4.48 13.80
N GLU A 93 1.14 3.59 14.74
CA GLU A 93 1.12 3.90 16.16
C GLU A 93 1.62 2.69 16.95
N ASP A 94 2.62 2.90 17.82
CA ASP A 94 3.19 1.89 18.71
C ASP A 94 3.56 0.55 18.03
N GLY A 95 4.05 0.62 16.79
CA GLY A 95 4.44 -0.58 16.00
C GLY A 95 3.27 -1.29 15.33
N THR A 96 2.05 -0.77 15.43
CA THR A 96 0.88 -1.21 14.67
C THR A 96 0.66 -0.31 13.47
N LEU A 97 0.56 -0.92 12.29
CA LEU A 97 0.15 -0.29 11.05
C LEU A 97 -1.36 -0.46 10.92
N TYR A 98 -2.06 0.65 10.72
CA TYR A 98 -3.48 0.71 10.42
C TYR A 98 -3.63 1.05 8.94
N LEU A 99 -4.47 0.29 8.25
CA LEU A 99 -4.94 0.59 6.90
C LEU A 99 -6.43 0.86 6.97
N PHE A 100 -6.85 2.07 6.63
CA PHE A 100 -8.24 2.41 6.41
C PHE A 100 -8.55 2.40 4.91
N SER A 101 -9.72 1.89 4.54
CA SER A 101 -10.19 1.92 3.16
C SER A 101 -11.69 2.14 3.12
N SER A 102 -12.17 2.76 2.04
CA SER A 102 -13.59 2.70 1.71
C SER A 102 -13.91 1.38 1.01
N GLY A 103 -15.10 0.85 1.20
CA GLY A 103 -15.51 -0.40 0.57
C GLY A 103 -16.98 -0.42 0.18
N SER A 104 -17.37 -1.50 -0.49
CA SER A 104 -18.75 -1.72 -0.96
C SER A 104 -19.21 -0.68 -2.02
N TRP A 105 -20.46 -0.83 -2.46
CA TRP A 105 -21.17 0.10 -3.33
C TRP A 105 -22.34 0.78 -2.62
N ASN A 106 -23.15 0.01 -1.90
CA ASN A 106 -24.36 0.50 -1.21
C ASN A 106 -24.73 -0.40 0.00
N PRO A 107 -24.56 0.07 1.25
CA PRO A 107 -23.94 1.35 1.60
C PRO A 107 -22.45 1.34 1.27
N ARG A 108 -21.88 2.52 1.01
CA ARG A 108 -20.43 2.69 1.08
C ARG A 108 -20.03 2.68 2.54
N ILE A 109 -19.04 1.87 2.88
CA ILE A 109 -18.62 1.67 4.27
C ILE A 109 -17.14 1.97 4.41
N LEU A 110 -16.73 2.30 5.62
CA LEU A 110 -15.32 2.34 6.00
C LEU A 110 -14.96 0.98 6.61
N VAL A 111 -13.83 0.46 6.18
CA VAL A 111 -13.22 -0.75 6.73
C VAL A 111 -11.79 -0.44 7.14
N TYR A 112 -11.27 -1.24 8.04
CA TYR A 112 -9.87 -1.15 8.41
C TYR A 112 -9.25 -2.54 8.57
N ALA A 113 -7.95 -2.60 8.38
CA ALA A 113 -7.11 -3.74 8.69
C ALA A 113 -5.91 -3.26 9.50
N THR A 114 -5.32 -4.17 10.28
CA THR A 114 -4.10 -3.89 11.02
C THR A 114 -3.03 -4.92 10.71
N ALA A 115 -1.78 -4.48 10.81
CA ALA A 115 -0.61 -5.35 10.80
C ALA A 115 0.33 -4.89 11.91
N ASN A 116 0.96 -5.83 12.60
CA ASN A 116 2.01 -5.50 13.57
C ASN A 116 3.36 -5.58 12.90
N GLU A 117 4.28 -4.71 13.33
CA GLU A 117 5.67 -4.88 12.99
C GLU A 117 6.13 -6.26 13.45
N ALA A 118 6.57 -7.10 12.51
CA ALA A 118 7.18 -8.38 12.86
C ALA A 118 8.39 -8.10 13.76
N PRO A 119 8.62 -8.90 14.83
CA PRO A 119 9.82 -8.79 15.63
C PRO A 119 11.03 -8.84 14.71
N ASP A 120 11.97 -7.91 14.88
CA ASP A 120 13.15 -7.82 14.04
C ASP A 120 13.93 -9.15 14.07
N SER A 121 13.87 -9.89 12.97
CA SER A 121 14.50 -11.21 12.85
C SER A 121 16.03 -11.11 12.69
N SER A 122 16.57 -9.90 12.48
CA SER A 122 18.02 -9.65 12.41
C SER A 122 18.76 -9.99 13.71
N ASN A 123 18.07 -9.98 14.86
CA ASN A 123 18.63 -10.33 16.17
C ASN A 123 18.66 -11.84 16.50
N ARG A 124 18.14 -12.72 15.62
CA ARG A 124 18.20 -14.17 15.85
C ARG A 124 19.53 -14.80 15.45
N VAL A 125 20.29 -14.19 14.54
CA VAL A 125 21.56 -14.73 14.07
C VAL A 125 22.68 -14.50 15.10
N SER A 126 22.65 -13.41 15.86
CA SER A 126 23.69 -13.07 16.85
C SER A 126 23.65 -13.88 18.16
N LYS A 127 22.59 -14.65 18.42
CA LYS A 127 22.46 -15.46 19.65
C LYS A 127 22.83 -16.93 19.49
N LEU A 128 23.01 -17.44 18.27
CA LEU A 128 23.39 -18.83 18.03
C LEU A 128 24.91 -19.06 18.15
N ASP A 129 25.73 -18.03 17.95
CA ASP A 129 27.20 -18.15 18.01
C ASP A 129 27.79 -17.99 19.43
N ALA A 130 26.98 -17.64 20.43
CA ALA A 130 27.44 -17.45 21.82
C ALA A 130 27.23 -18.68 22.73
N THR A 131 26.78 -19.82 22.18
CA THR A 131 26.52 -21.05 22.97
C THR A 131 27.21 -22.28 22.37
N ILE A 132 28.49 -22.16 22.08
CA ILE A 132 29.38 -23.31 21.92
C ILE A 132 30.64 -23.03 22.76
N GLU A 133 30.56 -23.40 24.05
CA GLU A 133 31.74 -23.77 24.86
C GLU A 133 31.76 -25.30 25.00
#